data_AF-M0CB71-F1
#
_entry.id   AF-M0CB71-F1
#
_cell.length_a   1.000
_cell.length_b   1.000
_cell.length_c   1.000
_cell.angle_alpha   90.00
_cell.angle_beta   90.00
_cell.angle_gamma   90.00
#
_symmetry.space_group_name_H-M   'P 1'
#
loop_
_entity.id
_entity.type
_entity.pdbx_description
1 polymer ?
#
loop_
_entity_poly.entity_id
_entity_poly.type
_entity_poly.pdbx_seq_one_letter_code
_entity_poly.pdbx_strand_id
1 'polypeptide(L)'
;MEYVWIAAGAAVVALTLAAVAVRRRGSSERRASERAHEAAQEREPPVEIGESYTVGVTEFTDHHSGDRIAVGKVEGFVLFVDDVPGSVSVGDAVRAKVVSFNREHTSADAVFAERA
;
A
#
# COMPACT_ATOMS: atom_id res chain seq x y z
N MET A 1 -33.60 36.38 41.73
CA MET A 1 -34.07 35.59 40.56
C MET A 1 -33.25 35.86 39.30
N GLU A 2 -32.88 37.11 39.01
CA GLU A 2 -32.12 37.50 37.81
C GLU A 2 -30.73 36.85 37.68
N TYR A 3 -29.96 36.81 38.78
CA TYR A 3 -28.62 36.18 38.80
C TYR A 3 -28.62 34.68 38.51
N VAL A 4 -29.72 33.98 38.81
CA VAL A 4 -29.86 32.54 38.54
C VAL A 4 -30.01 32.29 37.04
N TRP A 5 -30.72 33.16 36.33
CA TRP A 5 -30.87 33.08 34.87
C TRP A 5 -29.58 33.44 34.13
N ILE A 6 -28.82 34.41 34.64
CA ILE A 6 -27.51 34.77 34.09
C ILE A 6 -26.50 33.63 34.28
N ALA A 7 -26.46 33.02 35.47
CA ALA A 7 -25.59 31.88 35.76
C ALA A 7 -25.96 30.65 34.91
N ALA A 8 -27.26 30.37 34.74
CA ALA A 8 -27.73 29.29 33.88
C ALA A 8 -27.36 29.52 32.41
N GLY A 9 -27.53 30.74 31.90
CA GLY A 9 -27.13 31.10 30.53
C GLY A 9 -25.64 30.94 30.30
N ALA A 10 -24.81 31.43 31.24
CA ALA A 10 -23.35 31.28 31.16
C ALA A 10 -22.91 29.81 31.18
N ALA A 11 -23.54 28.97 32.00
CA ALA A 11 -23.25 27.54 32.06
C ALA A 11 -23.59 26.84 30.73
N VAL A 12 -24.73 27.16 30.10
CA VAL A 12 -25.10 26.61 28.80
C VAL A 12 -24.12 27.04 27.70
N VAL A 13 -23.69 28.30 27.70
CA VAL A 13 -22.68 28.78 26.74
C VAL A 13 -21.33 28.09 26.96
N ALA A 14 -20.89 27.92 28.21
CA ALA A 14 -19.65 27.21 28.51
C ALA A 14 -19.70 25.73 28.06
N LEU A 15 -20.82 25.04 28.31
CA LEU A 15 -21.02 23.65 27.91
C LEU A 15 -21.05 23.48 26.39
N THR A 16 -21.73 24.39 25.67
CA THR A 16 -21.79 24.37 24.20
C THR A 16 -20.41 24.63 23.58
N LEU A 17 -19.65 25.58 24.10
CA LEU A 17 -18.27 25.82 23.66
C LEU A 17 -17.36 24.61 23.92
N ALA A 18 -17.46 23.98 25.09
CA ALA A 18 -16.70 22.78 25.42
C ALA A 18 -17.04 21.62 24.48
N ALA A 19 -18.33 21.39 24.20
CA ALA A 19 -18.78 20.34 23.27
C ALA A 19 -18.24 20.55 21.85
N VAL A 20 -18.25 21.79 21.36
CA VAL A 20 -17.70 22.15 20.03
C VAL A 20 -16.19 21.93 20.00
N ALA A 21 -15.46 22.31 21.04
CA ALA A 21 -14.01 22.12 21.12
C ALA A 21 -13.61 20.64 21.09
N VAL A 22 -14.28 19.79 21.87
CA VAL A 22 -14.05 18.34 21.89
C VAL A 22 -14.35 17.72 20.53
N ARG A 23 -15.47 18.10 19.91
CA ARG A 23 -15.86 17.57 18.58
C ARG A 23 -14.85 17.96 17.49
N ARG A 24 -14.33 19.19 17.53
CA ARG A 24 -13.30 19.65 16.58
C ARG A 24 -11.99 18.89 16.75
N ARG A 25 -11.54 18.67 17.99
CA ARG A 25 -10.31 17.93 18.28
C ARG A 25 -10.35 16.50 17.73
N GLY A 26 -11.43 15.76 17.99
CA GLY A 26 -11.57 14.38 17.49
C GLY A 26 -11.69 14.28 15.96
N SER A 27 -12.05 15.36 15.27
CA SER A 27 -12.04 15.41 13.79
C SER A 27 -10.63 15.65 13.25
N SER A 28 -9.85 16.53 13.90
CA SER A 28 -8.46 16.81 13.53
C SER A 28 -7.56 15.58 13.70
N GLU A 29 -7.72 14.82 14.80
CA GLU A 29 -6.94 13.61 15.06
C GLU A 29 -7.21 12.52 14.00
N ARG A 30 -8.48 12.30 13.61
CA ARG A 30 -8.82 11.36 12.52
C ARG A 30 -8.20 11.77 11.18
N ARG A 31 -8.27 13.06 10.82
CA ARG A 31 -7.65 13.58 9.59
C ARG A 31 -6.12 13.49 9.61
N ALA A 32 -5.49 13.55 10.78
CA ALA A 32 -4.05 13.35 10.90
C ALA A 32 -3.68 11.87 10.66
N SER A 33 -4.43 10.95 11.25
CA SER A 33 -4.26 9.51 11.02
C SER A 33 -4.48 9.11 9.56
N GLU A 34 -5.53 9.65 8.93
CA GLU A 34 -5.87 9.39 7.53
C GLU A 34 -4.76 9.88 6.59
N ARG A 35 -4.26 11.10 6.79
CA ARG A 35 -3.13 11.63 5.99
C ARG A 35 -1.84 10.83 6.17
N ALA A 36 -1.54 10.36 7.38
CA ALA A 36 -0.39 9.50 7.61
C ALA A 36 -0.55 8.13 6.94
N HIS A 37 -1.77 7.60 6.90
CA HIS A 37 -2.11 6.36 6.22
C HIS A 37 -2.03 6.51 4.69
N GLU A 38 -2.48 7.63 4.14
CA GLU A 38 -2.40 7.96 2.71
C GLU A 38 -0.94 8.17 2.29
N ALA A 39 -0.17 8.99 3.03
CA ALA A 39 1.25 9.22 2.77
C ALA A 39 2.11 7.94 2.88
N ALA A 40 1.69 6.94 3.65
CA ALA A 40 2.36 5.65 3.73
C ALA A 40 2.06 4.72 2.53
N GLN A 41 0.91 4.92 1.89
CA GLN A 41 0.43 4.19 0.70
C GLN A 41 0.94 4.79 -0.61
N GLU A 42 1.13 6.10 -0.67
CA GLU A 42 1.64 6.82 -1.85
C GLU A 42 3.15 6.65 -2.04
N ARG A 43 3.61 5.41 -2.23
CA ARG A 43 4.97 5.13 -2.72
C ARG A 43 4.90 4.67 -4.17
N GLU A 44 5.65 5.34 -5.03
CA GLU A 44 5.83 4.91 -6.40
C GLU A 44 6.51 3.53 -6.42
N PRO A 45 6.07 2.59 -7.28
CA PRO A 45 6.76 1.32 -7.46
C PRO A 45 8.23 1.54 -7.83
N PRO A 46 9.17 0.77 -7.27
CA PRO A 46 10.60 0.86 -7.60
C PRO A 46 10.94 0.24 -8.95
N VAL A 47 9.94 -0.02 -9.79
CA VAL A 47 10.09 -0.64 -11.12
C VAL A 47 9.17 0.05 -12.12
N GLU A 48 9.51 0.00 -13.40
CA GLU A 48 8.77 0.61 -14.49
C GLU A 48 8.25 -0.42 -15.50
N ILE A 49 7.05 -0.18 -16.06
CA ILE A 49 6.51 -1.02 -17.12
C ILE A 49 7.39 -0.92 -18.37
N GLY A 50 7.76 -2.07 -18.92
CA GLY A 50 8.63 -2.17 -20.10
C GLY A 50 10.11 -2.31 -19.76
N GLU A 51 10.52 -2.04 -18.53
CA GLU A 51 11.90 -2.26 -18.09
C GLU A 51 12.14 -3.70 -17.61
N SER A 52 13.41 -4.11 -17.58
CA SER A 52 13.82 -5.44 -17.15
C SER A 52 14.68 -5.39 -15.91
N TYR A 53 14.32 -6.20 -14.92
CA TYR A 53 14.98 -6.26 -13.62
C TYR A 53 15.51 -7.67 -13.36
N THR A 54 16.64 -7.75 -12.65
CA THR A 54 17.17 -9.02 -12.16
C THR A 54 16.60 -9.29 -10.79
N VAL A 55 15.92 -10.44 -10.64
CA VAL A 55 15.33 -10.88 -9.37
C VAL A 55 15.78 -12.30 -9.05
N GLY A 56 16.02 -12.56 -7.77
CA GLY A 56 16.18 -13.92 -7.27
C GLY A 56 14.81 -14.56 -7.07
N VAL A 57 14.64 -15.80 -7.54
CA VAL A 57 13.41 -16.57 -7.32
C VAL A 57 13.33 -16.99 -5.86
N THR A 58 12.32 -16.52 -5.13
CA THR A 58 12.11 -16.86 -3.72
C THR A 58 11.15 -18.03 -3.54
N GLU A 59 10.16 -18.15 -4.41
CA GLU A 59 9.15 -19.21 -4.38
C GLU A 59 8.49 -19.35 -5.76
N PHE A 60 7.66 -20.39 -5.90
CA PHE A 60 6.80 -20.58 -7.05
C PHE A 60 5.35 -20.66 -6.59
N THR A 61 4.46 -20.04 -7.36
CA THR A 61 3.01 -20.15 -7.18
C THR A 61 2.37 -20.62 -8.48
N ASP A 62 1.24 -21.30 -8.39
CA ASP A 62 0.47 -21.70 -9.55
C ASP A 62 -0.47 -20.56 -9.96
N HIS A 63 -0.43 -20.16 -11.23
CA HIS A 63 -1.51 -19.41 -11.84
C HIS A 63 -2.71 -20.37 -11.93
N HIS A 64 -3.95 -19.90 -11.73
CA HIS A 64 -5.14 -20.75 -11.91
C HIS A 64 -5.26 -21.41 -13.30
N SER A 65 -4.43 -21.02 -14.28
CA SER A 65 -4.24 -21.68 -15.58
C SER A 65 -3.42 -22.97 -15.53
N GLY A 66 -2.70 -23.23 -14.43
CA GLY A 66 -1.74 -24.34 -14.29
C GLY A 66 -0.30 -23.94 -14.64
N ASP A 67 -0.05 -22.69 -15.02
CA ASP A 67 1.27 -22.19 -15.33
C ASP A 67 2.04 -21.83 -14.04
N ARG A 68 3.32 -22.16 -14.04
CA ARG A 68 4.22 -21.96 -12.90
C ARG A 68 4.76 -20.53 -12.92
N ILE A 69 4.39 -19.74 -11.92
CA ILE A 69 4.88 -18.36 -11.74
C ILE A 69 6.02 -18.36 -10.73
N ALA A 70 7.14 -17.74 -11.08
CA ALA A 70 8.20 -17.46 -10.12
C ALA A 70 7.92 -16.14 -9.39
N VAL A 71 8.21 -16.09 -8.09
CA VAL A 71 8.09 -14.87 -7.29
C VAL A 71 9.48 -14.35 -6.97
N GLY A 72 9.70 -13.05 -7.20
CA GLY A 72 10.93 -12.36 -6.86
C GLY A 72 10.65 -10.97 -6.28
N LYS A 73 11.69 -10.28 -5.82
CA LYS A 73 11.55 -8.93 -5.26
C LYS A 73 12.62 -7.96 -5.76
N VAL A 74 12.20 -6.74 -6.07
CA VAL A 74 13.07 -5.57 -6.28
C VAL A 74 12.79 -4.59 -5.15
N GLU A 75 13.77 -4.33 -4.29
CA GLU A 75 13.61 -3.41 -3.14
C GLU A 75 12.38 -3.71 -2.24
N GLY A 76 12.01 -5.00 -2.14
CA GLY A 76 10.84 -5.44 -1.37
C GLY A 76 9.51 -5.40 -2.14
N PHE A 77 9.48 -4.82 -3.34
CA PHE A 77 8.36 -4.85 -4.27
C PHE A 77 8.28 -6.20 -4.99
N VAL A 78 7.12 -6.82 -5.01
CA VAL A 78 6.93 -8.19 -5.50
C VAL A 78 6.77 -8.20 -7.02
N LEU A 79 7.52 -9.07 -7.70
CA LEU A 79 7.34 -9.38 -9.11
C LEU A 79 6.88 -10.83 -9.26
N PHE A 80 5.77 -11.02 -9.98
CA PHE A 80 5.28 -12.30 -10.45
C PHE A 80 5.80 -12.52 -11.88
N VAL A 81 6.69 -13.49 -12.05
CA VAL A 81 7.35 -13.77 -13.33
C VAL A 81 6.69 -14.97 -13.98
N ASP A 82 6.03 -14.73 -15.11
CA ASP A 82 5.41 -15.73 -15.97
C ASP A 82 6.41 -16.28 -17.02
N ASP A 83 6.02 -17.34 -17.73
CA ASP A 83 6.81 -18.02 -18.77
C ASP A 83 8.17 -18.55 -18.28
N VAL A 84 8.29 -18.88 -17.00
CA VAL A 84 9.54 -19.33 -16.41
C VAL A 84 9.83 -20.79 -16.78
N PRO A 85 10.98 -21.10 -17.40
CA PRO A 85 11.28 -22.46 -17.82
C PRO A 85 11.45 -23.40 -16.62
N GLY A 86 11.04 -24.66 -16.78
CA GLY A 86 11.06 -25.68 -15.71
C GLY A 86 12.46 -25.97 -15.14
N SER A 87 13.53 -25.55 -15.81
CA SER A 87 14.89 -25.64 -15.30
C SER A 87 15.20 -24.66 -14.16
N VAL A 88 14.42 -23.58 -14.02
CA VAL A 88 14.62 -22.55 -12.99
C VAL A 88 14.14 -23.05 -11.63
N SER A 89 14.97 -22.81 -10.62
CA SER A 89 14.77 -23.23 -9.23
C SER A 89 14.74 -22.03 -8.29
N VAL A 90 14.26 -22.27 -7.07
CA VAL A 90 14.35 -21.28 -5.99
C VAL A 90 15.84 -20.99 -5.74
N GLY A 91 16.18 -19.71 -5.63
CA GLY A 91 17.55 -19.21 -5.51
C GLY A 91 18.20 -18.79 -6.83
N ASP A 92 17.66 -19.19 -7.98
CA ASP A 92 18.17 -18.75 -9.27
C ASP A 92 17.88 -17.26 -9.49
N ALA A 93 18.81 -16.56 -10.14
CA ALA A 93 18.61 -15.19 -10.60
C ALA A 93 18.07 -15.20 -12.04
N VAL A 94 16.98 -14.46 -12.26
CA VAL A 94 16.35 -14.33 -13.58
C VAL A 94 16.20 -12.86 -13.94
N ARG A 95 16.34 -12.54 -15.23
CA ARG A 95 15.97 -11.24 -15.78
C ARG A 95 14.51 -11.33 -16.24
N ALA A 96 13.68 -10.42 -15.75
CA ALA A 96 12.25 -10.39 -16.04
C ALA A 96 11.83 -8.97 -16.47
N LYS A 97 10.98 -8.88 -17.49
CA LYS A 97 10.46 -7.62 -18.01
C LYS A 97 9.09 -7.32 -17.43
N VAL A 98 8.93 -6.17 -16.77
CA VAL A 98 7.65 -5.76 -16.19
C VAL A 98 6.65 -5.43 -17.30
N VAL A 99 5.45 -5.99 -17.20
CA VAL A 99 4.39 -5.83 -18.21
C VAL A 99 3.15 -5.14 -17.67
N SER A 100 2.84 -5.31 -16.38
CA SER A 100 1.69 -4.67 -15.74
C SER A 100 1.89 -4.52 -14.23
N PHE A 101 1.16 -3.57 -13.65
CA PHE A 101 0.97 -3.49 -12.22
C PHE A 101 -0.36 -4.13 -11.82
N ASN A 102 -0.42 -4.65 -10.60
CA ASN A 102 -1.70 -4.96 -9.99
C ASN A 102 -2.50 -3.66 -9.74
N ARG A 103 -3.80 -3.79 -9.42
CA ARG A 103 -4.70 -2.64 -9.22
C ARG A 103 -4.23 -1.65 -8.14
N GLU A 104 -3.49 -2.14 -7.14
CA GLU A 104 -3.05 -1.36 -5.98
C GLU A 104 -1.61 -0.84 -6.13
N HIS A 105 -0.93 -1.17 -7.23
CA HIS A 105 0.48 -0.84 -7.46
C HIS A 105 1.40 -1.32 -6.32
N THR A 106 1.10 -2.48 -5.73
CA THR A 106 1.88 -3.12 -4.65
C THR A 106 2.69 -4.32 -5.14
N SER A 107 2.42 -4.77 -6.37
CA SER A 107 3.17 -5.79 -7.08
C SER A 107 3.07 -5.58 -8.60
N ALA A 108 3.93 -6.26 -9.35
CA ALA A 108 3.89 -6.26 -10.81
C ALA A 108 3.91 -7.68 -11.37
N ASP A 109 3.30 -7.84 -12.54
CA ASP A 109 3.52 -8.99 -13.40
C ASP A 109 4.69 -8.68 -14.33
N ALA A 110 5.49 -9.70 -14.57
CA ALA A 110 6.65 -9.66 -15.43
C ALA A 110 6.74 -10.95 -16.26
N VAL A 111 7.45 -10.89 -17.37
CA VAL A 111 7.69 -12.04 -18.24
C VAL A 111 9.16 -12.39 -18.19
N PHE A 112 9.46 -13.69 -18.07
CA PHE A 112 10.83 -14.19 -18.11
C PHE A 112 11.52 -13.78 -19.42
N ALA A 113 12.68 -13.12 -19.31
CA ALA A 113 13.50 -12.76 -20.46
C ALA A 113 14.65 -13.74 -20.64
N GLU A 114 15.47 -13.92 -19.60
CA GLU A 114 16.65 -14.78 -19.62
C GLU A 114 17.11 -15.11 -18.19
N ARG A 115 18.03 -16.08 -18.07
CA ARG A 115 18.80 -16.26 -16.83
C ARG A 115 19.88 -15.18 -16.74
N ALA A 116 20.10 -14.68 -15.54
CA ALA A 116 21.15 -13.69 -15.26
C ALA A 116 22.54 -14.33 -15.15
#